data_AF-A0A3C1S038-F1
#
_entry.id   AF-A0A3C1S038-F1
#
_cell.length_a   1.000
_cell.length_b   1.000
_cell.length_c   1.000
_cell.angle_alpha   90.00
_cell.angle_beta   90.00
_cell.angle_gamma   90.00
#
_symmetry.space_group_name_H-M   'P 1'
#
loop_
_entity.id
_entity.type
_entity.pdbx_description
1 polymer ?
#
loop_
_entity_poly.entity_id
_entity_poly.type
_entity_poly.pdbx_seq_one_letter_code
_entity_poly.pdbx_strand_id
1 'polypeptide(L)'
;MAKVISGFSKLSKKEKIDWLATNFFNNQNEIIETIKQYWNADEALQRLHDDFIENTITNFYMPYGIAPNFVINDKEHVIPMVVEESSVVA
;
A
#
# COMPACT_ATOMS: atom_id res chain seq x y z
N MET A 1 1.04 25.62 10.40
CA MET A 1 -0.31 25.99 9.93
C MET A 1 -0.83 24.85 9.07
N ALA A 2 -1.95 24.20 9.42
CA ALA A 2 -2.55 23.20 8.54
C ALA A 2 -3.05 23.90 7.27
N LYS A 3 -2.33 23.67 6.16
CA LYS A 3 -2.55 24.35 4.88
C LYS A 3 -3.72 23.68 4.18
N VAL A 4 -4.91 24.26 4.30
CA VAL A 4 -6.05 23.89 3.44
C VAL A 4 -5.55 23.87 2.00
N ILE A 5 -5.63 22.71 1.34
CA ILE A 5 -5.17 22.54 -0.03
C ILE A 5 -6.36 22.33 -0.96
N SER A 6 -6.41 23.14 -2.01
CA SER A 6 -7.33 22.95 -3.13
C SER A 6 -6.58 22.28 -4.29
N GLY A 7 -7.25 21.38 -5.00
CA GLY A 7 -6.67 20.73 -6.18
C GLY A 7 -5.59 19.68 -5.89
N PHE A 8 -5.57 19.08 -4.69
CA PHE A 8 -4.60 18.04 -4.32
C PHE A 8 -4.53 16.89 -5.34
N SER A 9 -5.68 16.50 -5.91
CA SER A 9 -5.75 15.45 -6.93
C SER A 9 -4.94 15.74 -8.19
N LYS A 10 -4.75 17.03 -8.53
CA LYS A 10 -4.00 17.48 -9.71
C LYS A 10 -2.48 17.40 -9.52
N LEU A 11 -2.02 17.26 -8.28
CA LEU A 11 -0.60 17.10 -7.99
C LEU A 11 -0.12 15.74 -8.49
N SER A 12 1.10 15.71 -9.03
CA SER A 12 1.82 14.47 -9.30
C SER A 12 2.04 13.68 -8.01
N LYS A 13 2.30 12.38 -8.14
CA LYS A 13 2.57 11.50 -6.97
C LYS A 13 3.70 12.03 -6.09
N LYS A 14 4.77 12.56 -6.70
CA LYS A 14 5.89 13.17 -5.97
C LYS A 14 5.47 14.44 -5.24
N GLU A 15 4.73 15.34 -5.90
CA GLU A 15 4.25 16.57 -5.26
C GLU A 15 3.28 16.31 -4.12
N LYS A 16 2.44 15.26 -4.21
CA LYS A 16 1.57 14.81 -3.11
C LYS A 16 2.40 14.41 -1.88
N ILE A 17 3.49 13.67 -2.09
CA ILE A 17 4.41 13.23 -1.03
C ILE A 17 5.17 14.41 -0.44
N ASP A 18 5.72 15.29 -1.29
CA ASP A 18 6.47 16.47 -0.85
C ASP A 18 5.56 17.43 -0.05
N TRP A 19 4.30 17.60 -0.49
CA TRP A 19 3.30 18.36 0.26
C TRP A 19 3.01 17.73 1.63
N LEU A 20 2.80 16.41 1.69
CA LEU A 20 2.57 15.68 2.94
C LEU A 20 3.76 15.86 3.90
N ALA A 21 4.97 15.57 3.43
CA ALA A 21 6.21 15.68 4.19
C ALA A 21 6.42 17.11 4.73
N THR A 22 6.23 18.13 3.89
CA THR A 22 6.48 19.54 4.25
C THR A 22 5.49 20.07 5.29
N ASN A 23 4.24 19.61 5.26
CA ASN A 23 3.18 20.19 6.08
C ASN A 23 2.93 19.46 7.39
N PHE A 24 3.28 18.17 7.46
CA PHE A 24 2.91 17.31 8.59
C PHE A 24 4.10 16.62 9.26
N PHE A 25 5.32 16.75 8.73
CA PHE A 25 6.50 16.09 9.28
C PHE A 25 7.69 17.04 9.42
N ASN A 26 8.48 16.82 10.48
CA ASN A 26 9.69 17.60 10.75
C ASN A 26 10.92 17.04 9.99
N ASN A 27 10.98 15.72 9.79
CA ASN A 27 12.06 15.05 9.05
C ASN A 27 11.57 14.61 7.67
N GLN A 28 11.73 15.47 6.67
CA GLN A 28 11.15 15.26 5.34
C GLN A 28 11.82 14.11 4.58
N ASN A 29 13.14 13.97 4.69
CA ASN A 29 13.89 12.96 3.94
C ASN A 29 13.52 11.54 4.37
N GLU A 30 13.49 11.28 5.67
CA GLU A 30 13.12 9.97 6.23
C GLU A 30 11.72 9.55 5.82
N ILE A 31 10.76 10.48 5.84
CA ILE A 31 9.37 10.19 5.45
C ILE A 31 9.26 9.92 3.96
N ILE A 32 9.93 10.70 3.12
CA ILE A 32 9.96 10.48 1.67
C ILE A 32 10.58 9.11 1.35
N GLU A 33 11.68 8.75 2.01
CA GLU A 33 12.32 7.45 1.85
C GLU A 33 11.40 6.31 2.29
N THR A 34 10.80 6.41 3.48
CA THR A 34 9.87 5.41 4.01
C THR A 34 8.69 5.18 3.08
N ILE A 35 8.06 6.25 2.58
CA ILE A 35 6.94 6.14 1.63
C ILE A 35 7.37 5.42 0.36
N LYS A 36 8.59 5.65 -0.13
CA LYS A 36 9.10 5.02 -1.36
C LYS A 36 9.53 3.57 -1.18
N GLN A 37 9.74 3.09 0.05
CA GLN A 37 10.18 1.70 0.31
C GLN A 37 9.25 0.65 -0.30
N TYR A 38 7.95 0.94 -0.41
CA TYR A 38 6.96 0.01 -0.94
C TYR A 38 6.68 0.19 -2.43
N TRP A 39 7.40 1.07 -3.12
CA TRP A 39 7.25 1.23 -4.55
C TRP A 39 7.85 0.02 -5.27
N ASN A 40 7.12 -0.49 -6.25
CA ASN A 40 7.63 -1.55 -7.10
C ASN A 40 8.73 -0.98 -8.01
N ALA A 41 9.82 -1.72 -8.15
CA ALA A 41 10.87 -1.39 -9.11
C ALA A 41 10.41 -1.57 -10.57
N ASP A 42 9.44 -2.46 -10.80
CA ASP A 42 8.75 -2.59 -12.07
C ASP A 42 7.76 -1.43 -12.25
N GLU A 43 8.05 -0.55 -13.22
CA GLU A 43 7.23 0.64 -13.49
C GLU A 43 5.84 0.30 -14.04
N ALA A 44 5.70 -0.76 -14.84
CA ALA A 44 4.41 -1.17 -15.37
C ALA A 44 3.51 -1.71 -14.26
N LEU A 45 4.11 -2.49 -13.35
CA LEU A 45 3.42 -2.96 -12.14
C LEU A 45 3.06 -1.77 -11.23
N GLN A 46 3.99 -0.86 -10.94
CA GLN A 46 3.69 0.30 -10.10
C GLN A 46 2.56 1.15 -10.68
N ARG A 47 2.54 1.33 -12.01
CA ARG A 47 1.47 2.06 -12.69
C ARG A 47 0.12 1.39 -12.53
N LEU A 48 0.04 0.06 -12.67
CA LEU A 48 -1.20 -0.68 -12.43
C LEU A 48 -1.75 -0.42 -11.03
N HIS A 49 -0.89 -0.42 -10.00
CA HIS A 49 -1.28 -0.12 -8.62
C HIS A 49 -1.71 1.34 -8.43
N ASP A 50 -1.02 2.27 -9.09
CA ASP A 50 -1.36 3.70 -9.04
C ASP A 50 -2.73 3.99 -9.68
N ASP A 51 -3.15 3.17 -10.64
CA ASP A 51 -4.44 3.31 -11.35
C ASP A 51 -5.64 2.71 -10.59
N PHE A 52 -5.43 1.98 -9.48
CA PHE A 52 -6.53 1.36 -8.72
C PHE A 52 -7.42 2.37 -8.00
N ILE A 53 -6.83 3.43 -7.44
CA ILE A 53 -7.54 4.48 -6.71
C ILE A 53 -6.88 5.84 -6.96
N GLU A 54 -7.62 6.91 -6.68
CA GLU A 54 -7.08 8.27 -6.73
C GLU A 54 -6.18 8.58 -5.51
N ASN A 55 -5.30 9.57 -5.66
CA ASN A 55 -4.43 10.09 -4.60
C ASN A 55 -3.47 9.06 -3.96
N THR A 56 -3.15 7.98 -4.67
CA THR A 56 -2.15 6.99 -4.26
C THR A 56 -0.76 7.62 -4.13
N ILE A 57 -0.11 7.40 -2.98
CA ILE A 57 1.28 7.85 -2.73
C ILE A 57 2.26 6.68 -2.53
N THR A 58 1.76 5.50 -2.15
CA THR A 58 2.56 4.29 -1.97
C THR A 58 1.67 3.05 -1.95
N ASN A 59 2.28 1.87 -2.02
CA ASN A 59 1.59 0.59 -1.86
C ASN A 59 1.62 0.17 -0.38
N PHE A 60 0.69 -0.70 0.01
CA PHE A 60 0.70 -1.36 1.31
C PHE A 60 0.48 -2.86 1.09
N TYR A 61 1.39 -3.67 1.60
CA TYR A 61 1.33 -5.13 1.48
C TYR A 61 0.87 -5.75 2.79
N MET A 62 -0.04 -6.71 2.70
CA MET A 62 -0.40 -7.60 3.81
C MET A 62 0.06 -9.03 3.48
N PRO A 63 0.45 -9.83 4.48
CA PRO A 63 0.81 -11.22 4.25
C PRO A 63 -0.34 -11.97 3.57
N TYR A 64 0.00 -12.68 2.48
CA TYR A 64 -0.92 -13.55 1.77
C TYR A 64 -0.52 -15.01 2.05
N GLY A 65 -1.28 -15.67 2.92
CA GLY A 65 -1.08 -17.04 3.31
C GLY A 65 -1.99 -18.02 2.57
N ILE A 66 -1.71 -19.31 2.76
CA ILE A 66 -2.56 -20.42 2.30
C ILE A 66 -2.82 -21.38 3.46
N ALA A 67 -4.07 -21.78 3.64
CA ALA A 67 -4.47 -22.80 4.59
C ALA A 67 -4.91 -24.07 3.84
N PRO A 68 -4.08 -25.12 3.79
CA PRO A 68 -4.39 -26.37 3.09
C PRO A 68 -5.32 -27.29 3.91
N ASN A 69 -5.65 -28.45 3.35
CA ASN A 69 -6.35 -29.56 4.03
C ASN A 69 -7.81 -29.30 4.45
N PHE A 70 -8.46 -28.30 3.85
CA PHE A 70 -9.91 -28.13 4.03
C PHE A 70 -10.67 -29.15 3.17
N VAL A 71 -11.64 -29.84 3.77
CA VAL A 71 -12.56 -30.71 3.05
C VAL A 71 -13.97 -30.14 3.18
N ILE A 72 -14.58 -29.77 2.04
CA ILE A 72 -15.93 -29.19 1.99
C ILE A 72 -16.74 -30.03 1.00
N ASN A 73 -17.80 -30.69 1.49
CA ASN A 73 -18.60 -31.62 0.70
C ASN A 73 -17.74 -32.66 -0.05
N ASP A 74 -16.86 -33.33 0.70
CA ASP A 74 -15.93 -34.36 0.19
C ASP A 74 -14.95 -33.89 -0.90
N LYS A 75 -14.75 -32.57 -1.03
CA LYS A 75 -13.77 -31.97 -1.93
C LYS A 75 -12.67 -31.25 -1.18
N GLU A 76 -11.42 -31.52 -1.57
CA GLU A 76 -10.24 -30.86 -1.01
C GLU A 76 -10.09 -29.42 -1.53
N HIS A 77 -9.72 -28.52 -0.62
CA HIS A 77 -9.53 -27.10 -0.88
C HIS A 77 -8.24 -26.58 -0.22
N VAL A 78 -7.64 -25.58 -0.86
CA VAL A 78 -6.62 -24.72 -0.29
C VAL A 78 -7.21 -23.32 -0.21
N ILE A 79 -7.27 -22.76 0.99
CA ILE A 79 -7.96 -21.49 1.25
C ILE A 79 -6.93 -20.36 1.29
N PRO A 80 -7.02 -19.35 0.41
CA PRO A 80 -6.18 -18.16 0.51
C PRO A 80 -6.63 -17.28 1.67
N MET A 81 -5.66 -16.68 2.38
CA MET A 81 -5.91 -15.80 3.53
C MET A 81 -5.03 -14.56 3.45
N VAL A 82 -5.58 -13.39 3.77
CA VAL A 82 -4.82 -12.14 3.92
C VAL A 82 -5.00 -11.63 5.34
N VAL A 83 -3.97 -11.76 6.18
CA VAL A 83 -4.03 -11.48 7.62
C VAL A 83 -2.65 -11.14 8.17
N GLU A 84 -2.57 -10.25 9.15
CA GLU A 84 -1.33 -9.81 9.83
C GLU A 84 -1.04 -10.60 11.11
N GLU A 85 -2.07 -11.21 11.70
CA GLU A 85 -1.98 -11.91 12.97
C GLU A 85 -1.24 -13.24 12.85
N SER A 86 -0.24 -13.43 13.72
CA SER A 86 0.52 -14.67 13.81
C SER A 86 -0.36 -15.83 14.23
N SER A 87 -0.03 -17.04 13.77
CA SER A 87 -0.74 -18.29 14.10
C SER A 87 -2.18 -18.43 13.58
N VAL A 88 -2.82 -17.41 13.00
CA VAL A 88 -4.17 -17.55 12.42
C VAL A 88 -4.21 -18.51 11.21
N VAL A 89 -3.13 -18.55 10.42
CA VAL A 89 -3.03 -19.43 9.24
C VAL A 89 -2.55 -20.84 9.60
N ALA A 90 -1.87 -21.00 10.74
CA ALA A 90 -1.24 -22.26 11.16
C ALA A 90 -2.29 -23.28 11.61
#